data_AF-A0A6G3MJQ2-F1
#
_entry.id   AF-A0A6G3MJQ2-F1
#
_cell.length_a   1.000
_cell.length_b   1.000
_cell.length_c   1.000
_cell.angle_alpha   90.00
_cell.angle_beta   90.00
_cell.angle_gamma   90.00
#
_symmetry.space_group_name_H-M   'P 1'
#
loop_
_entity.id
_entity.type
_entity.pdbx_description
1 polymer ?
#
loop_
_entity_poly.entity_id
_entity_poly.type
_entity_poly.pdbx_seq_one_letter_code
_entity_poly.pdbx_strand_id
1 'polypeptide(L)'
;MDLGMSYKLPNSYFNQTLEKTLCANHRVIIAGYSDWGQFFYVPVGALNVGRIVLTKQNTEYENNYNSESIRFNNTTVDYEKKEEVGYFVFGSTIAMIFQAPSDRKFLIEKHQHITLFQPLLS
;
A
#
# COMPACT_ATOMS: atom_id res chain seq x y z
N MET A 1 31.66 -16.61 -9.19
CA MET A 1 31.39 -16.39 -10.62
C MET A 1 29.87 -16.27 -10.73
N ASP A 2 29.34 -15.07 -10.53
CA ASP A 2 27.89 -14.83 -10.51
C ASP A 2 27.38 -14.74 -11.95
N LEU A 3 26.64 -15.76 -12.40
CA LEU A 3 25.79 -15.62 -13.58
C LEU A 3 24.55 -14.84 -13.19
N GLY A 4 24.64 -13.51 -13.29
CA GLY A 4 23.46 -12.64 -13.23
C GLY A 4 22.56 -12.91 -14.43
N MET A 5 21.47 -13.65 -14.23
CA MET A 5 20.40 -13.78 -15.23
C MET A 5 19.55 -12.51 -15.18
N SER A 6 19.62 -11.69 -16.24
CA SER A 6 18.72 -10.55 -16.42
C SER A 6 17.55 -10.97 -17.30
N TYR A 7 16.35 -11.06 -16.72
CA TYR A 7 15.12 -11.30 -17.46
C TYR A 7 14.45 -9.95 -17.77
N LYS A 8 14.32 -9.62 -19.05
CA LYS A 8 13.61 -8.41 -19.48
C LYS A 8 12.11 -8.71 -19.43
N LEU A 9 11.39 -8.02 -18.54
CA LEU A 9 9.94 -8.11 -18.47
C LEU A 9 9.32 -7.74 -19.83
N PRO A 10 8.31 -8.48 -20.32
CA PRO A 10 7.63 -8.16 -21.57
C PRO A 10 7.02 -6.75 -21.56
N ASN A 11 7.06 -6.04 -22.70
CA ASN A 11 6.54 -4.68 -22.84
C ASN A 11 5.05 -4.54 -22.43
N SER A 12 4.27 -5.62 -22.50
CA SER A 12 2.86 -5.64 -22.06
C SER A 12 2.68 -5.37 -20.56
N TYR A 13 3.69 -5.62 -19.72
CA TYR A 13 3.67 -5.27 -18.30
C TYR A 13 3.82 -3.77 -18.05
N PHE A 14 4.51 -3.06 -18.93
CA PHE A 14 4.75 -1.62 -18.80
C PHE A 14 3.64 -0.75 -19.42
N ASN A 15 2.77 -1.34 -20.26
CA ASN A 15 1.66 -0.67 -20.92
C ASN A 15 0.30 -0.95 -20.25
N GLN A 16 0.27 -1.13 -18.93
CA GLN A 16 -0.97 -1.34 -18.17
C GLN A 16 -1.49 -0.03 -17.56
N THR A 17 -2.81 0.05 -17.35
CA THR A 17 -3.40 1.16 -16.58
C THR A 17 -2.90 1.12 -15.14
N LEU A 18 -2.84 2.27 -14.46
CA LEU A 18 -2.43 2.34 -13.05
C LEU A 18 -3.19 1.34 -12.18
N GLU A 19 -4.50 1.24 -12.37
CA GLU A 19 -5.38 0.32 -11.65
C GLU A 19 -4.95 -1.15 -11.83
N LYS A 20 -4.66 -1.57 -13.06
CA LYS A 20 -4.21 -2.94 -13.35
C LYS A 20 -2.84 -3.22 -12.76
N THR A 21 -1.92 -2.26 -12.86
CA THR A 21 -0.59 -2.36 -12.25
C THR A 21 -0.69 -2.49 -10.74
N LEU A 22 -1.53 -1.67 -10.09
CA LEU A 22 -1.80 -1.82 -8.67
C LEU A 22 -2.33 -3.22 -8.41
N CYS A 23 -3.40 -3.67 -9.08
CA CYS A 23 -4.03 -4.98 -8.92
C CYS A 23 -3.16 -6.21 -9.30
N ALA A 24 -2.05 -6.03 -10.02
CA ALA A 24 -1.09 -7.10 -10.31
C ALA A 24 0.05 -7.18 -9.28
N ASN A 25 0.38 -6.08 -8.61
CA ASN A 25 1.50 -6.01 -7.67
C ASN A 25 1.21 -6.67 -6.32
N HIS A 26 2.26 -7.15 -5.66
CA HIS A 26 2.18 -7.62 -4.26
C HIS A 26 1.62 -6.50 -3.35
N ARG A 27 0.65 -6.84 -2.51
CA ARG A 27 -0.05 -5.89 -1.62
C ARG A 27 -0.38 -6.53 -0.29
N VAL A 28 -0.44 -5.71 0.74
CA VAL A 28 -1.07 -6.08 2.02
C VAL A 28 -2.35 -5.26 2.13
N ILE A 29 -3.44 -5.87 2.60
CA ILE A 29 -4.72 -5.18 2.82
C ILE A 29 -4.94 -5.13 4.33
N ILE A 30 -5.00 -3.92 4.89
CA ILE A 30 -5.34 -3.70 6.29
C ILE A 30 -6.73 -3.08 6.34
N ALA A 31 -7.67 -3.82 6.91
CA ALA A 31 -9.00 -3.30 7.23
C ALA A 31 -8.99 -2.74 8.65
N GLY A 32 -9.59 -1.56 8.84
CA GLY A 32 -9.66 -0.91 10.13
C GLY A 32 -10.91 -0.07 10.30
N TYR A 33 -11.09 0.44 11.52
CA TYR A 33 -12.14 1.38 11.87
C TYR A 33 -11.53 2.64 12.46
N SER A 34 -12.09 3.78 12.08
CA SER A 34 -11.81 5.09 12.63
C SER A 34 -13.09 5.66 13.23
N ASP A 35 -13.00 6.84 13.85
CA ASP A 35 -14.17 7.59 14.33
C ASP A 35 -15.19 7.90 13.22
N TRP A 36 -14.77 7.86 11.95
CA TRP A 36 -15.61 8.14 10.79
C TRP A 36 -16.10 6.87 10.06
N GLY A 37 -15.81 5.70 10.61
CA GLY A 37 -16.21 4.41 10.06
C GLY A 37 -15.05 3.61 9.48
N GLN A 38 -15.39 2.67 8.60
CA GLN A 38 -14.45 1.70 8.07
C GLN A 38 -13.48 2.34 7.08
N PHE A 39 -12.23 1.88 7.10
CA PHE A 39 -11.22 2.19 6.10
C PHE A 39 -10.39 0.96 5.72
N PHE A 40 -9.73 1.07 4.57
CA PHE A 40 -8.75 0.15 4.05
C PHE A 40 -7.46 0.91 3.75
N TYR A 41 -6.38 0.50 4.40
CA TYR A 41 -5.02 0.94 4.12
C TYR A 41 -4.31 -0.17 3.34
N VAL A 42 -3.97 0.10 2.07
CA VAL A 42 -3.45 -0.91 1.15
C VAL A 42 -2.07 -0.49 0.65
N PRO A 43 -0.99 -0.88 1.36
CA PRO A 43 0.36 -0.74 0.83
C PRO A 43 0.57 -1.70 -0.34
N VAL A 44 1.00 -1.14 -1.48
CA VAL A 44 1.27 -1.85 -2.73
C VAL A 44 2.75 -1.71 -3.04
N GLY A 45 3.45 -2.84 -3.11
CA GLY A 45 4.87 -2.89 -3.46
C GLY A 45 5.11 -2.66 -4.95
N ALA A 46 6.28 -2.13 -5.33
CA ALA A 46 6.71 -2.11 -6.73
C ALA A 46 7.16 -3.50 -7.22
N LEU A 47 7.15 -3.68 -8.54
CA LEU A 47 7.67 -4.88 -9.21
C LEU A 47 9.11 -5.15 -8.78
N ASN A 48 9.37 -6.37 -8.30
CA ASN A 48 10.69 -6.94 -7.96
C ASN A 48 11.41 -6.41 -6.70
N VAL A 49 10.92 -5.39 -5.99
CA VAL A 49 11.60 -4.86 -4.79
C VAL A 49 10.63 -4.47 -3.65
N GLY A 50 9.33 -4.69 -3.84
CA GLY A 50 8.28 -4.21 -2.95
C GLY A 50 8.16 -4.97 -1.62
N ARG A 51 9.14 -4.81 -0.73
CA ARG A 51 9.05 -5.24 0.67
C ARG A 51 8.25 -4.25 1.48
N ILE A 52 7.28 -4.75 2.22
CA ILE A 52 6.34 -3.98 3.05
C ILE A 52 6.52 -4.42 4.50
N VAL A 53 6.86 -3.49 5.38
CA VAL A 53 7.04 -3.76 6.80
C VAL A 53 5.92 -3.09 7.59
N LEU A 54 5.23 -3.84 8.46
CA LEU A 54 4.30 -3.30 9.45
C LEU A 54 4.99 -3.25 10.82
N THR A 55 5.18 -2.04 11.33
CA THR A 55 6.10 -1.78 12.45
C THR A 55 5.59 -2.37 13.76
N LYS A 56 4.33 -2.13 14.14
CA LYS A 56 3.77 -2.65 15.40
C LYS A 56 3.67 -4.17 15.45
N GLN A 57 3.34 -4.78 14.33
CA GLN A 57 3.20 -6.24 14.19
C GLN A 57 4.56 -6.91 14.01
N ASN A 58 5.64 -6.15 13.87
CA ASN A 58 6.98 -6.63 13.53
C ASN A 58 6.94 -7.67 12.39
N THR A 59 6.14 -7.39 11.36
CA THR A 59 5.87 -8.31 10.26
C THR A 59 6.35 -7.72 8.95
N GLU A 60 7.16 -8.49 8.22
CA GLU A 60 7.63 -8.16 6.89
C GLU A 60 6.92 -9.03 5.84
N TYR A 61 6.44 -8.39 4.78
CA TYR A 61 5.81 -9.03 3.63
C TYR A 61 6.69 -8.80 2.41
N GLU A 62 7.18 -9.89 1.83
CA GLU A 62 8.00 -9.88 0.63
C GLU A 62 7.29 -10.58 -0.52
N ASN A 63 7.57 -10.13 -1.75
CA ASN A 63 7.03 -10.72 -2.96
C ASN A 63 7.70 -12.06 -3.28
N ASN A 64 7.24 -13.13 -2.63
CA ASN A 64 7.61 -14.50 -2.99
C ASN A 64 6.65 -14.99 -4.08
N TYR A 65 7.03 -14.83 -5.35
CA TYR A 65 6.27 -15.31 -6.53
C TYR A 65 5.95 -16.82 -6.54
N ASN A 66 6.42 -17.58 -5.53
CA ASN A 66 6.25 -19.03 -5.40
C ASN A 66 5.08 -19.47 -4.51
N SER A 67 4.28 -18.56 -3.95
CA SER A 67 3.15 -18.97 -3.09
C SER A 67 1.83 -18.33 -3.54
N GLU A 68 0.93 -19.15 -4.07
CA GLU A 68 -0.49 -18.82 -4.33
C GLU A 68 -1.30 -18.62 -3.03
N SER A 69 -0.67 -18.62 -1.85
CA SER A 69 -1.37 -18.52 -0.58
C SER A 69 -1.60 -17.08 -0.15
N ILE A 70 -2.87 -16.67 -0.12
CA ILE A 70 -3.30 -15.47 0.60
C ILE A 70 -3.01 -15.71 2.09
N ARG A 71 -2.14 -14.88 2.67
CA ARG A 71 -1.88 -14.90 4.12
C ARG A 71 -2.89 -14.03 4.83
N PHE A 72 -3.70 -14.64 5.69
CA PHE A 72 -4.61 -13.91 6.58
C PHE A 72 -3.98 -13.78 7.97
N ASN A 73 -3.97 -12.56 8.51
CA ASN A 73 -3.55 -12.29 9.88
C ASN A 73 -4.73 -11.63 10.61
N ASN A 74 -5.21 -12.26 11.68
CA ASN A 74 -6.36 -11.78 12.45
C ASN A 74 -5.95 -10.95 13.68
N THR A 75 -4.73 -10.45 13.70
CA THR A 75 -4.26 -9.58 14.78
C THR A 75 -4.89 -8.20 14.67
N THR A 76 -5.60 -7.77 15.72
CA THR A 76 -6.06 -6.39 15.87
C THR A 76 -4.97 -5.57 16.54
N VAL A 77 -4.70 -4.38 15.99
CA VAL A 77 -3.73 -3.43 16.52
C VAL A 77 -4.34 -2.04 16.49
N ASP A 78 -4.29 -1.35 17.62
CA ASP A 78 -4.74 0.03 17.73
C ASP A 78 -3.62 0.99 17.32
N TYR A 79 -3.97 2.08 16.66
CA TYR A 79 -3.04 3.13 16.25
C TYR A 79 -3.54 4.50 16.69
N GLU A 80 -2.64 5.33 17.16
CA GLU A 80 -2.91 6.74 17.41
C GLU A 80 -2.61 7.60 16.18
N LYS A 81 -3.23 8.78 16.11
CA LYS A 81 -2.94 9.74 15.03
C LYS A 81 -1.45 10.11 15.06
N LYS A 82 -0.81 10.10 13.88
CA LYS A 82 0.63 10.33 13.64
C LYS A 82 1.54 9.15 13.98
N GLU A 83 0.98 8.03 14.43
CA GLU A 83 1.77 6.83 14.67
C GLU A 83 2.14 6.13 13.36
N GLU A 84 3.34 5.55 13.31
CA GLU A 84 3.81 4.82 12.15
C GLU A 84 3.09 3.46 12.04
N VAL A 85 2.44 3.24 10.90
CA VAL A 85 1.85 1.94 10.56
C VAL A 85 2.93 0.99 10.03
N GLY A 86 3.81 1.51 9.19
CA GLY A 86 4.81 0.73 8.48
C GLY A 86 5.53 1.55 7.41
N TYR A 87 6.46 0.90 6.71
CA TYR A 87 7.24 1.52 5.66
C TYR A 87 7.52 0.55 4.52
N PHE A 88 7.95 1.12 3.40
CA PHE A 88 8.42 0.38 2.23
C PHE A 88 9.94 0.49 2.14
N VAL A 89 10.59 -0.59 1.71
CA VAL A 89 12.04 -0.56 1.49
C VAL A 89 12.39 0.18 0.19
N PHE A 90 11.64 -0.03 -0.89
CA PHE A 90 11.87 0.64 -2.18
C PHE A 90 10.60 0.69 -3.02
N GLY A 91 10.33 1.85 -3.63
CA GLY A 91 9.30 2.09 -4.65
C GLY A 91 7.91 1.60 -4.25
N SER A 92 6.99 2.52 -3.97
CA SER A 92 5.71 2.11 -3.40
C SER A 92 4.53 3.00 -3.73
N THR A 93 3.35 2.45 -3.50
CA THR A 93 2.09 3.18 -3.57
C THR A 93 1.22 2.78 -2.39
N ILE A 94 0.52 3.74 -1.80
CA ILE A 94 -0.55 3.46 -0.83
C ILE A 94 -1.86 3.76 -1.53
N ALA A 95 -2.74 2.76 -1.59
CA ALA A 95 -4.15 2.98 -1.90
C ALA A 95 -4.92 3.09 -0.57
N MET A 96 -5.67 4.16 -0.41
CA MET A 96 -6.48 4.40 0.78
C MET A 96 -7.94 4.54 0.39
N ILE A 97 -8.80 3.70 0.98
CA ILE A 97 -10.26 3.78 0.84
C ILE A 97 -10.82 4.02 2.23
N PHE A 98 -11.62 5.05 2.44
CA PHE A 98 -12.13 5.36 3.76
C PHE A 98 -13.50 6.02 3.68
N GLN A 99 -14.31 5.78 4.72
CA GLN A 99 -15.52 6.55 4.95
C GLN A 99 -15.13 7.94 5.47
N ALA A 100 -15.73 8.96 4.87
CA ALA A 100 -15.58 10.35 5.30
C ALA A 100 -16.93 10.87 5.82
N PRO A 101 -16.94 11.76 6.83
CA PRO A 101 -18.16 12.40 7.28
C PRO A 101 -18.84 13.18 6.13
N SER A 102 -20.17 13.20 6.11
CA SER A 102 -20.95 13.82 5.02
C SER A 102 -20.78 15.33 4.91
N ASP A 103 -20.31 16.00 5.96
CA ASP A 103 -20.09 17.44 6.05
C ASP A 103 -18.67 17.86 5.65
N ARG A 104 -17.75 16.92 5.45
CA ARG A 104 -16.34 17.17 5.12
C ARG A 104 -16.14 17.21 3.60
N LYS A 105 -15.27 18.11 3.14
CA LYS A 105 -14.89 18.22 1.72
C LYS A 105 -13.41 17.91 1.54
N PHE A 106 -13.05 17.34 0.39
CA PHE A 106 -11.64 17.19 0.03
C PHE A 106 -11.00 18.57 -0.16
N LEU A 107 -9.87 18.78 0.50
CA LEU A 107 -9.02 19.97 0.34
C LEU A 107 -7.95 19.77 -0.74
N ILE A 108 -7.96 18.63 -1.40
CA ILE A 108 -6.98 18.23 -2.40
C ILE A 108 -7.63 18.02 -3.76
N GLU A 109 -6.86 18.27 -4.81
CA GLU A 109 -7.24 18.02 -6.19
C GLU A 109 -6.55 16.77 -6.75
N LYS A 110 -7.12 16.24 -7.83
CA LYS A 110 -6.54 15.08 -8.53
C LYS A 110 -5.13 15.42 -9.02
N HIS A 111 -4.16 14.54 -8.75
CA HIS A 111 -2.73 14.69 -9.07
C HIS A 111 -1.99 15.78 -8.29
N GLN A 112 -2.60 16.35 -7.25
CA GLN A 112 -1.90 17.31 -6.39
C GLN A 112 -0.74 16.64 -5.66
N HIS A 113 0.42 17.30 -5.64
CA HIS A 113 1.52 16.91 -4.77
C HIS A 113 1.21 17.38 -3.34
N ILE A 114 1.16 16.43 -2.41
CA ILE A 114 0.75 16.66 -1.02
C ILE A 114 1.99 16.74 -0.14
N THR A 115 2.03 17.70 0.80
CA THR A 115 3.12 17.79 1.78
C THR A 115 2.81 16.98 3.05
N LEU A 116 3.85 16.64 3.81
CA LEU A 116 3.66 15.95 5.09
C LEU A 116 2.78 16.79 6.01
N PHE A 117 1.79 16.14 6.64
CA PHE A 117 0.78 16.76 7.50
C PHE A 117 -0.21 17.71 6.81
N GLN A 118 -0.21 17.79 5.48
CA GLN A 118 -1.28 18.48 4.77
C GLN A 118 -2.62 17.75 4.98
N PRO A 119 -3.68 18.44 5.43
CA PRO A 119 -4.98 17.82 5.62
C PRO A 119 -5.61 17.46 4.27
N LEU A 120 -6.24 16.27 4.23
CA LEU A 120 -6.96 15.80 3.05
C LEU A 120 -8.41 16.28 3.03
N LEU A 121 -8.99 16.49 4.22
CA LEU A 121 -10.38 16.90 4.43
C LEU A 121 -10.44 18.21 5.24
N SER A 122 -11.42 19.04 4.94
CA SER A 122 -11.71 20.34 5.59
C SER A 122 -12.27 20.17 6.97
#